data_AF-A0A955P6W2-F1
#
_entry.id   AF-A0A955P6W2-F1
#
_cell.length_a   1.000
_cell.length_b   1.000
_cell.length_c   1.000
_cell.angle_alpha   90.00
_cell.angle_beta   90.00
_cell.angle_gamma   90.00
#
_symmetry.space_group_name_H-M   'P 1'
#
loop_
_entity.id
_entity.type
_entity.pdbx_description
1 polymer ?
#
loop_
_entity_poly.entity_id
_entity_poly.type
_entity_poly.pdbx_seq_one_letter_code
_entity_poly.pdbx_strand_id
1 'polypeptide(L)'
;MTHSTGFFVNAKTHELRQIYEHASAVVADPVNFGLKPSEINGLHPRTDRFEILSKVMDSGWMRIRRRKFDMSSEFSCSWIEAIVAVAANADQIGYGPMTFLVFRNIETGETMHTYACNVIQAFEEKRIPELLEKKIR
;
A
#
# COMPACT_ATOMS: atom_id res chain seq x y z
N MET A 1 -14.50 21.65 1.43
CA MET A 1 -13.98 20.45 0.73
C MET A 1 -13.14 19.67 1.72
N THR A 2 -13.61 18.53 2.22
CA THR A 2 -12.81 17.64 3.07
C THR A 2 -11.82 16.90 2.19
N HIS A 3 -10.56 17.33 2.18
CA HIS A 3 -9.49 16.53 1.60
C HIS A 3 -9.41 15.23 2.38
N SER A 4 -9.76 14.11 1.74
CA SER A 4 -9.62 12.80 2.36
C SER A 4 -8.12 12.52 2.53
N THR A 5 -7.70 12.19 3.74
CA THR A 5 -6.31 11.81 4.04
C THR A 5 -6.12 10.34 3.67
N GLY A 6 -5.12 10.05 2.85
CA GLY A 6 -4.70 8.70 2.51
C GLY A 6 -3.40 8.34 3.24
N PHE A 7 -3.13 7.05 3.40
CA PHE A 7 -1.86 6.60 3.94
C PHE A 7 -1.09 5.82 2.90
N PHE A 8 0.22 5.89 2.98
CA PHE A 8 1.14 5.00 2.29
C PHE A 8 1.94 4.27 3.35
N VAL A 9 2.07 2.96 3.21
CA VAL A 9 2.87 2.14 4.09
C VAL A 9 3.89 1.37 3.27
N ASN A 10 5.13 1.32 3.71
CA ASN A 10 6.13 0.48 3.06
C ASN A 10 6.03 -0.95 3.59
N ALA A 11 5.82 -1.91 2.69
CA ALA A 11 5.67 -3.33 3.00
C ALA A 11 6.91 -3.95 3.64
N LYS A 12 8.11 -3.40 3.38
CA LYS A 12 9.40 -3.92 3.83
C LYS A 12 9.90 -3.23 5.09
N THR A 13 9.73 -1.91 5.20
CA THR A 13 10.25 -1.11 6.32
C THR A 13 9.19 -0.74 7.35
N HIS A 14 7.91 -1.00 7.05
CA HIS A 14 6.74 -0.60 7.84
C HIS A 14 6.62 0.91 8.06
N GLU A 15 7.36 1.72 7.30
CA GLU A 15 7.27 3.18 7.35
C GLU A 15 5.90 3.64 6.88
N LEU A 16 5.25 4.54 7.63
CA LEU A 16 3.95 5.11 7.30
C LEU A 16 4.07 6.58 6.93
N ARG A 17 3.40 6.97 5.85
CA ARG A 17 3.27 8.36 5.41
C ARG A 17 1.82 8.71 5.21
N GLN A 18 1.36 9.75 5.91
CA GLN A 18 0.07 10.35 5.66
C GLN A 18 0.22 11.39 4.56
N ILE A 19 -0.55 11.27 3.48
CA ILE A 19 -0.59 12.27 2.41
C ILE A 19 -2.03 12.62 2.05
N TYR A 20 -2.23 13.84 1.56
CA TYR A 20 -3.50 14.21 0.95
C TYR A 20 -3.69 13.38 -0.33
N GLU A 21 -4.79 12.61 -0.40
CA GLU A 21 -5.13 11.42 -1.21
C GLU A 21 -4.72 11.32 -2.70
N HIS A 22 -3.56 11.79 -3.10
CA HIS A 22 -3.21 11.90 -4.51
C HIS A 22 -1.93 11.13 -4.79
N ALA A 23 -2.03 10.17 -5.71
CA ALA A 23 -0.87 9.65 -6.42
C ALA A 23 -0.01 10.79 -7.00
N SER A 24 -0.60 11.96 -7.28
CA SER A 24 0.14 13.17 -7.64
C SER A 24 1.12 13.66 -6.57
N ALA A 25 0.87 13.43 -5.28
CA ALA A 25 1.79 13.80 -4.21
C ALA A 25 3.01 12.87 -4.17
N VAL A 26 2.82 11.58 -4.45
CA VAL A 26 3.92 10.61 -4.65
C VAL A 26 4.75 10.98 -5.87
N VAL A 27 4.08 11.36 -6.95
CA VAL A 27 4.74 11.71 -8.23
C VAL A 27 5.46 13.05 -8.16
N ALA A 28 5.00 13.97 -7.29
CA ALA A 28 5.66 15.24 -7.05
C ALA A 28 6.96 15.10 -6.24
N ASP A 29 7.06 14.07 -5.41
CA ASP A 29 8.23 13.82 -4.57
C ASP A 29 8.49 12.31 -4.37
N PRO A 30 8.92 11.61 -5.43
CA PRO A 30 9.11 10.16 -5.38
C PRO A 30 10.33 9.73 -4.57
N VAL A 31 11.27 10.65 -4.32
CA VAL A 31 12.46 10.38 -3.49
C VAL A 31 12.04 10.13 -2.04
N ASN A 32 11.05 10.87 -1.57
CA ASN A 32 10.42 10.61 -0.27
C ASN A 32 9.70 9.25 -0.19
N PHE A 33 9.55 8.54 -1.30
CA PHE A 33 9.01 7.18 -1.37
C PHE A 33 10.06 6.18 -1.87
N GLY A 34 11.34 6.45 -1.60
CA GLY A 34 12.41 5.46 -1.75
C GLY A 34 13.06 5.38 -3.13
N LEU A 35 12.66 6.24 -4.09
CA LEU A 35 13.38 6.32 -5.37
C LEU A 35 14.65 7.15 -5.25
N LYS A 36 15.72 6.70 -5.89
CA LYS A 36 16.95 7.49 -6.06
C LYS A 36 16.73 8.53 -7.16
N PRO A 37 17.37 9.71 -7.08
CA PRO A 37 17.31 10.71 -8.14
C PRO A 37 17.68 10.18 -9.54
N SER A 38 18.57 9.19 -9.62
CA SER A 38 18.94 8.53 -10.87
C SER A 38 17.80 7.72 -11.51
N GLU A 39 16.84 7.25 -10.72
CA GLU A 39 15.71 6.42 -11.18
C GLU A 39 14.55 7.25 -11.74
N ILE A 40 14.56 8.57 -11.50
CA ILE A 40 13.58 9.54 -11.99
C ILE A 40 14.18 10.55 -12.98
N ASN A 41 15.49 10.44 -13.25
CA ASN A 41 16.17 11.33 -14.17
C ASN A 41 15.59 11.15 -15.58
N GLY A 42 15.16 12.25 -16.20
CA GLY A 42 14.50 12.23 -17.51
C GLY A 42 13.00 11.89 -17.50
N LEU A 43 12.43 11.53 -16.34
CA LEU A 43 10.97 11.35 -16.20
C LEU A 43 10.31 12.66 -15.80
N HIS A 44 9.26 13.03 -16.53
CA HIS A 44 8.51 14.24 -16.25
C HIS A 44 7.20 13.90 -15.48
N PRO A 45 6.96 14.48 -14.29
CA PRO A 45 5.83 14.13 -13.40
C PRO A 45 4.43 14.14 -14.04
N ARG A 46 4.23 14.92 -15.10
CA ARG A 46 2.92 15.01 -15.78
C ARG A 46 2.71 13.95 -16.87
N THR A 47 3.77 13.47 -17.48
CA THR A 47 3.73 12.57 -18.64
C THR A 47 4.07 11.13 -18.25
N ASP A 48 4.98 10.95 -17.30
CA ASP A 48 5.54 9.65 -16.90
C ASP A 48 5.00 9.19 -15.54
N ARG A 49 3.82 9.69 -15.19
CA ARG A 49 3.17 9.43 -13.90
C ARG A 49 3.07 7.94 -13.58
N PHE A 50 2.68 7.12 -14.56
CA PHE A 50 2.52 5.68 -14.35
C PHE A 50 3.86 4.99 -14.09
N GLU A 51 4.92 5.40 -14.75
CA GLU A 51 6.26 4.85 -14.54
C GLU A 51 6.81 5.21 -13.16
N ILE A 52 6.69 6.48 -12.75
CA ILE A 52 7.11 6.93 -11.41
C ILE A 52 6.35 6.17 -10.33
N LEU A 53 5.03 6.03 -10.49
CA LEU A 53 4.23 5.25 -9.56
C LEU A 53 4.70 3.80 -9.52
N SER A 54 4.89 3.15 -10.67
CA SER A 54 5.37 1.77 -10.76
C SER A 54 6.68 1.56 -9.99
N LYS A 55 7.67 2.42 -10.24
CA LYS A 55 8.96 2.36 -9.52
C LYS A 55 8.77 2.51 -8.02
N VAL A 56 7.92 3.45 -7.56
CA VAL A 56 7.61 3.60 -6.12
C VAL A 56 7.01 2.32 -5.53
N MET A 57 6.16 1.62 -6.29
CA MET A 57 5.59 0.33 -5.87
C MET A 57 6.67 -0.75 -5.76
N ASP A 58 7.62 -0.78 -6.70
CA ASP A 58 8.74 -1.74 -6.68
C ASP A 58 9.66 -1.53 -5.44
N SER A 59 9.77 -0.29 -4.96
CA SER A 59 10.41 0.05 -3.68
C SER A 59 9.59 -0.35 -2.43
N GLY A 60 8.42 -0.97 -2.60
CA GLY A 60 7.63 -1.58 -1.54
C GLY A 60 6.56 -0.68 -0.93
N TRP A 61 6.31 0.51 -1.47
CA TRP A 61 5.26 1.39 -0.95
C TRP A 61 3.89 0.97 -1.42
N MET A 62 2.94 0.90 -0.48
CA MET A 62 1.55 0.51 -0.70
C MET A 62 0.62 1.62 -0.25
N ARG A 63 -0.42 1.93 -1.04
CA ARG A 63 -1.44 2.90 -0.64
C ARG A 63 -2.56 2.24 0.16
N ILE A 64 -2.95 2.87 1.26
CA ILE A 64 -4.13 2.54 2.07
C ILE A 64 -5.19 3.61 1.83
N ARG A 65 -6.40 3.21 1.43
CA ARG A 65 -7.52 4.13 1.15
C ARG A 65 -8.66 3.92 2.15
N ARG A 66 -9.35 5.01 2.50
CA ARG A 66 -10.54 5.00 3.37
C ARG A 66 -11.88 4.93 2.60
N ARG A 67 -11.88 4.85 1.26
CA ARG A 67 -13.10 4.80 0.42
C ARG A 67 -12.99 3.78 -0.71
N LYS A 68 -14.14 3.14 -1.02
CA LYS A 68 -14.31 1.98 -1.92
C LYS A 68 -14.22 2.28 -3.43
N PHE A 69 -14.20 3.55 -3.85
CA PHE A 69 -14.72 3.93 -5.17
C PHE A 69 -13.72 4.18 -6.31
N ASP A 70 -12.44 3.83 -6.16
CA ASP A 70 -11.48 4.12 -7.23
C ASP A 70 -10.38 3.05 -7.30
N MET A 71 -10.56 2.12 -8.24
CA MET A 71 -9.76 0.90 -8.46
C MET A 71 -8.40 1.15 -9.13
N SER A 72 -7.99 2.39 -9.33
CA SER A 72 -6.98 2.74 -10.33
C SER A 72 -5.51 2.72 -9.86
N SER A 73 -5.17 2.10 -8.73
CA SER A 73 -3.75 1.97 -8.33
C SER A 73 -3.53 0.71 -7.51
N GLU A 74 -3.06 -0.34 -8.16
CA GLU A 74 -2.75 -1.64 -7.58
C GLU A 74 -1.26 -1.69 -7.25
N PHE A 75 -0.90 -1.95 -6.00
CA PHE A 75 0.50 -2.01 -5.55
C PHE A 75 0.95 -3.47 -5.42
N SER A 76 2.14 -3.80 -5.91
CA SER A 76 2.65 -5.16 -5.92
C SER A 76 3.35 -5.52 -4.60
N CYS A 77 2.82 -6.48 -3.85
CA CYS A 77 3.49 -7.06 -2.67
C CYS A 77 2.94 -8.46 -2.37
N SER A 78 3.59 -9.23 -1.49
CA SER A 78 2.95 -10.45 -1.00
C SER A 78 1.80 -10.10 -0.04
N TRP A 79 0.79 -10.96 0.02
CA TRP A 79 -0.34 -10.77 0.93
C TRP A 79 0.08 -10.64 2.40
N ILE A 80 1.12 -11.36 2.81
CA ILE A 80 1.60 -11.33 4.20
C ILE A 80 2.32 -10.03 4.51
N GLU A 81 3.20 -9.55 3.62
CA GLU A 81 3.88 -8.26 3.82
C GLU A 81 2.88 -7.11 3.90
N ALA A 82 1.84 -7.13 3.05
CA ALA A 82 0.75 -6.17 3.13
C ALA A 82 0.06 -6.19 4.49
N ILE A 83 -0.26 -7.37 5.00
CA ILE A 83 -0.91 -7.56 6.30
C ILE A 83 -0.03 -7.03 7.44
N VAL A 84 1.23 -7.45 7.48
CA VAL A 84 2.14 -7.13 8.59
C VAL A 84 2.41 -5.64 8.64
N ALA A 85 2.68 -5.00 7.50
CA ALA A 85 2.98 -3.58 7.44
C ALA A 85 1.77 -2.71 7.85
N VAL A 86 0.57 -3.12 7.46
CA VAL A 86 -0.68 -2.46 7.87
C VAL A 86 -0.89 -2.65 9.37
N ALA A 87 -0.85 -3.89 9.88
CA ALA A 87 -1.01 -4.17 11.30
C ALA A 87 -0.01 -3.42 12.20
N ALA A 88 1.25 -3.28 11.77
CA ALA A 88 2.27 -2.51 12.49
C ALA A 88 1.93 -1.02 12.64
N ASN A 89 1.05 -0.49 11.81
CA ASN A 89 0.67 0.94 11.77
C ASN A 89 -0.78 1.17 12.22
N ALA A 90 -1.33 0.23 12.99
CA ALA A 90 -2.73 0.15 13.32
C ALA A 90 -3.34 1.42 13.90
N ASP A 91 -2.72 1.91 14.96
CA ASP A 91 -3.20 3.03 15.75
C ASP A 91 -3.19 4.34 14.95
N GLN A 92 -2.27 4.46 13.99
CA GLN A 92 -2.10 5.66 13.17
C GLN A 92 -3.05 5.69 11.98
N ILE A 93 -3.29 4.53 11.35
CA ILE A 93 -4.20 4.42 10.19
C ILE A 93 -5.66 4.65 10.63
N GLY A 94 -6.01 4.21 11.84
CA GLY A 94 -7.36 4.31 12.38
C GLY A 94 -8.34 3.42 11.62
N TYR A 95 -8.58 2.22 12.15
CA TYR A 95 -9.39 1.21 11.49
C TYR A 95 -10.88 1.36 11.76
N GLY A 96 -11.50 2.23 10.97
CA GLY A 96 -12.95 2.16 10.80
C GLY A 96 -13.36 1.00 9.87
N PRO A 97 -14.64 0.58 9.90
CA PRO A 97 -15.22 -0.42 8.98
C PRO A 97 -15.14 -0.05 7.48
N MET A 98 -14.52 1.08 7.15
CA MET A 98 -14.34 1.62 5.80
C MET A 98 -12.88 1.67 5.36
N THR A 99 -11.94 1.03 6.08
CA THR A 99 -10.52 1.01 5.69
C THR A 99 -10.26 -0.17 4.76
N PHE A 100 -9.93 0.12 3.50
CA PHE A 100 -9.74 -0.88 2.45
C PHE A 100 -8.26 -1.03 2.10
N LEU A 101 -7.85 -2.29 1.91
CA LEU A 101 -6.57 -2.66 1.34
C LEU A 101 -6.80 -3.17 -0.07
N VAL A 102 -6.10 -2.56 -1.02
CA VAL A 102 -6.10 -2.97 -2.43
C VAL A 102 -4.65 -3.09 -2.86
N PHE A 103 -4.24 -4.29 -3.26
CA PHE A 103 -2.87 -4.55 -3.70
C PHE A 103 -2.89 -5.71 -4.71
N ARG A 104 -1.93 -5.74 -5.63
CA ARG A 104 -1.67 -6.87 -6.50
C ARG A 104 -0.77 -7.85 -5.76
N ASN A 105 -1.25 -9.07 -5.55
CA ASN A 105 -0.45 -10.12 -4.96
C ASN A 105 0.61 -10.57 -5.97
N ILE A 106 1.89 -10.43 -5.63
CA ILE A 106 2.99 -10.83 -6.53
C ILE A 106 3.05 -12.34 -6.77
N GLU A 107 2.53 -13.14 -5.83
CA GLU A 107 2.57 -14.60 -5.92
C GLU A 107 1.51 -15.14 -6.88
N THR A 108 0.30 -14.56 -6.85
CA THR A 108 -0.82 -15.00 -7.69
C THR A 108 -1.01 -14.12 -8.92
N GLY A 109 -0.41 -12.93 -8.94
CA GLY A 109 -0.63 -11.91 -9.95
C GLY A 109 -1.99 -11.20 -9.85
N GLU A 110 -2.85 -11.61 -8.91
CA GLU A 110 -4.23 -11.15 -8.76
C GLU A 110 -4.34 -9.89 -7.90
N THR A 111 -5.35 -9.07 -8.18
CA THR A 111 -5.70 -7.92 -7.34
C THR A 111 -6.53 -8.38 -6.16
N MET A 112 -5.99 -8.17 -4.97
CA MET A 112 -6.61 -8.49 -3.69
C MET A 112 -7.37 -7.29 -3.14
N HIS A 113 -8.60 -7.54 -2.68
CA HIS A 113 -9.43 -6.57 -2.00
C HIS A 113 -9.80 -7.10 -0.61
N THR A 114 -9.38 -6.42 0.46
CA THR A 114 -9.76 -6.81 1.81
C THR A 114 -9.99 -5.60 2.72
N TYR A 115 -10.73 -5.80 3.80
CA TYR A 115 -10.89 -4.80 4.85
C TYR A 115 -9.74 -4.89 5.84
N ALA A 116 -9.21 -3.75 6.26
CA ALA A 116 -8.13 -3.73 7.24
C ALA A 116 -8.58 -4.30 8.60
N CYS A 117 -9.87 -4.20 8.96
CA CYS A 117 -10.42 -4.87 10.15
C CYS A 117 -10.26 -6.40 10.10
N ASN A 118 -10.42 -7.02 8.93
CA ASN A 118 -10.26 -8.47 8.78
C ASN A 118 -8.79 -8.89 8.91
N VAL A 119 -7.87 -8.01 8.48
CA VAL A 119 -6.43 -8.20 8.60
C VAL A 119 -5.99 -8.16 10.05
N ILE A 120 -6.49 -7.19 10.82
CA ILE A 120 -6.18 -7.05 12.23
C ILE A 120 -6.80 -8.18 13.02
N GLN A 121 -8.05 -8.55 12.74
CA GLN A 121 -8.67 -9.70 13.40
C GLN A 121 -7.83 -10.97 13.16
N ALA A 122 -7.33 -11.20 11.94
CA ALA A 122 -6.42 -12.32 11.67
C ALA A 122 -5.07 -12.20 12.41
N PHE A 123 -4.55 -10.97 12.59
CA PHE A 123 -3.34 -10.68 13.36
C PHE A 123 -3.52 -10.91 14.87
N GLU A 124 -4.59 -10.34 15.45
CA GLU A 124 -4.98 -10.43 16.86
C GLU A 124 -5.34 -11.86 17.27
N GLU A 125 -6.00 -12.62 16.38
CA GLU A 125 -6.27 -14.05 16.57
C GLU A 125 -5.00 -14.91 16.46
N LYS A 126 -3.82 -14.33 16.21
CA LYS A 126 -2.55 -15.04 15.93
C LYS A 126 -2.65 -16.07 14.81
N ARG A 127 -3.54 -15.84 13.84
CA ARG A 127 -3.79 -16.77 12.72
C ARG A 127 -2.86 -16.53 11.54
N ILE A 128 -1.99 -15.53 11.59
CA ILE A 128 -1.01 -15.28 10.52
C ILE A 128 -0.10 -16.49 10.26
N PRO A 129 0.48 -17.17 11.28
CA PRO A 129 1.18 -18.43 11.09
C PRO A 129 0.32 -19.53 10.42
N GLU A 130 -0.97 -19.66 10.77
CA GLU A 130 -1.86 -20.66 10.17
C GLU A 130 -2.26 -20.32 8.71
N LEU A 131 -2.41 -19.04 8.41
CA LEU A 131 -2.65 -18.53 7.05
C LEU A 131 -1.38 -18.65 6.19
N LEU A 132 -0.20 -18.57 6.80
CA LEU A 132 1.11 -18.85 6.19
C LEU A 132 1.28 -20.35 5.89
N GLU A 133 0.89 -21.25 6.80
CA GLU A 133 1.02 -22.71 6.62
C GLU A 133 0.04 -23.27 5.57
N LYS A 134 -1.16 -22.69 5.43
CA LYS A 134 -2.12 -23.10 4.39
C LYS A 134 -1.66 -22.81 2.95
N LYS A 135 -0.57 -22.07 2.74
CA LYS A 135 0.04 -21.77 1.43
C LYS A 135 1.06 -22.81 0.95
N ILE A 136 1.44 -23.80 1.76
CA ILE A 136 2.44 -24.84 1.40
C ILE A 136 1.77 -26.17 1.01
N ARG A 137 0.48 -26.16 0.64
CA ARG A 137 -0.20 -27.34 0.08
C ARG A 137 -0.85 -27.05 -1.26
#